data_AF-A0A7C6RH24-F1
#
_entry.id   AF-A0A7C6RH24-F1
#
_cell.length_a   1.000
_cell.length_b   1.000
_cell.length_c   1.000
_cell.angle_alpha   90.00
_cell.angle_beta   90.00
_cell.angle_gamma   90.00
#
_symmetry.space_group_name_H-M   'P 1'
#
loop_
_entity.id
_entity.type
_entity.pdbx_description
1 polymer ?
#
loop_
_entity_poly.entity_id
_entity_poly.type
_entity_poly.pdbx_seq_one_letter_code
_entity_poly.pdbx_strand_id
1 'polypeptide(L)'
;MIPYWRLSAYYFFYFSFVGAFSPYFALYLQSISLSATDIALLMSLMQLMRVLAPNLWGWLAEKLGMRIAIVRLSALASLAGFSVFFVTTDFAGLFAAMALMAFFW
;
A
#
# COMPACT_ATOMS: atom_id res chain seq x y z
N MET A 1 24.52 17.43 5.59
CA MET A 1 24.95 16.04 5.27
C MET A 1 23.71 15.23 4.92
N ILE A 2 23.68 14.57 3.77
CA ILE A 2 22.53 13.75 3.35
C ILE A 2 22.49 12.50 4.24
N PRO A 3 21.33 12.10 4.80
CA PRO A 3 21.22 10.91 5.66
C PRO A 3 21.29 9.61 4.86
N TYR A 4 22.47 9.28 4.34
CA TYR A 4 22.74 8.19 3.39
C TYR A 4 22.05 6.87 3.77
N TRP A 5 22.38 6.30 4.94
CA TRP A 5 21.85 5.00 5.37
C TRP A 5 20.32 4.96 5.48
N ARG A 6 19.71 6.03 6.01
CA ARG A 6 18.25 6.09 6.18
C ARG A 6 17.55 6.17 4.84
N LEU A 7 18.11 6.95 3.91
CA LEU A 7 17.54 7.12 2.57
C LEU A 7 17.72 5.85 1.72
N SER A 8 18.90 5.22 1.76
CA SER A 8 19.17 3.96 1.07
C SER A 8 18.27 2.84 1.57
N ALA A 9 18.07 2.71 2.88
CA ALA A 9 17.15 1.72 3.45
C ALA A 9 15.70 1.97 2.98
N TYR A 10 15.26 3.23 3.01
CA TYR A 10 13.93 3.60 2.53
C TYR A 10 13.70 3.19 1.07
N TYR A 11 14.62 3.54 0.17
CA TYR A 11 14.52 3.15 -1.24
C TYR A 11 14.63 1.65 -1.45
N PHE A 12 15.49 0.96 -0.70
CA PHE A 12 15.61 -0.49 -0.77
C PHE A 12 14.27 -1.18 -0.49
N PHE A 13 13.60 -0.83 0.63
CA PHE A 13 12.30 -1.42 0.97
C PHE A 13 11.20 -1.01 -0.03
N TYR A 14 11.19 0.25 -0.46
CA TYR A 14 10.25 0.74 -1.46
C TYR A 14 10.32 -0.07 -2.76
N PHE A 15 11.52 -0.20 -3.34
CA PHE A 15 11.71 -0.92 -4.59
C PHE A 15 11.58 -2.43 -4.44
N SER A 16 11.97 -3.01 -3.28
CA SER A 16 11.75 -4.42 -3.00
C SER A 16 10.26 -4.75 -2.96
N PHE A 17 9.45 -3.90 -2.32
CA PHE A 17 8.00 -4.06 -2.31
C PHE A 17 7.42 -3.96 -3.73
N VAL A 18 7.74 -2.90 -4.48
CA VAL A 18 7.23 -2.72 -5.84
C VAL A 18 7.64 -3.88 -6.76
N GLY A 19 8.90 -4.32 -6.66
CA GLY A 19 9.45 -5.43 -7.44
C GLY A 19 8.83 -6.79 -7.13
N ALA A 20 8.41 -7.03 -5.87
CA ALA A 20 7.68 -8.23 -5.51
C ALA A 20 6.19 -8.12 -5.87
N PHE A 21 5.56 -6.97 -5.57
CA PHE A 21 4.13 -6.79 -5.74
C PHE A 21 3.71 -6.80 -7.21
N SER A 22 4.40 -6.03 -8.06
CA SER A 22 4.00 -5.82 -9.46
C SER A 22 3.89 -7.11 -10.29
N PRO A 23 4.85 -8.06 -10.23
CA PRO A 23 4.76 -9.30 -11.03
C PRO A 23 4.03 -10.45 -10.32
N TYR A 24 4.05 -10.53 -8.98
CA TYR A 24 3.58 -11.73 -8.28
C TYR A 24 2.19 -11.58 -7.65
N PHE A 25 1.73 -10.37 -7.34
CA PHE A 25 0.51 -10.22 -6.55
C PHE A 25 -0.75 -10.66 -7.31
N ALA A 26 -0.86 -10.33 -8.60
CA ALA A 26 -1.98 -10.81 -9.42
C ALA A 26 -1.99 -12.34 -9.57
N LEU A 27 -0.81 -12.98 -9.63
CA LEU A 27 -0.68 -14.44 -9.66
C LEU A 27 -1.10 -15.07 -8.33
N TYR A 28 -0.79 -14.43 -7.21
CA TYR A 28 -1.30 -14.84 -5.89
C TYR A 28 -2.83 -14.78 -5.84
N LEU A 29 -3.44 -13.67 -6.29
CA LEU A 29 -4.90 -13.55 -6.32
C LEU A 29 -5.54 -14.60 -7.25
N GLN A 30 -4.89 -14.92 -8.37
CA GLN A 30 -5.32 -16.00 -9.26
C GLN A 30 -5.21 -17.39 -8.61
N SER A 31 -4.16 -17.64 -7.81
CA SER A 31 -3.97 -18.95 -7.17
C SER A 31 -5.01 -19.24 -6.08
N ILE A 32 -5.56 -18.21 -5.44
CA ILE A 32 -6.72 -18.31 -4.54
C ILE A 32 -8.06 -18.30 -5.29
N SER A 33 -8.04 -18.54 -6.61
CA SER A 33 -9.21 -18.74 -7.47
C SER A 33 -10.13 -17.51 -7.62
N LEU A 34 -9.59 -16.29 -7.49
CA LEU A 34 -10.34 -15.08 -7.83
C LEU A 34 -10.56 -14.95 -9.34
N SER A 35 -11.69 -14.37 -9.73
CA SER A 35 -11.99 -14.10 -11.13
C SER A 35 -11.11 -12.98 -11.69
N ALA A 36 -10.93 -12.94 -13.01
CA ALA A 36 -10.19 -11.86 -13.66
C ALA A 36 -10.79 -10.47 -13.36
N THR A 37 -12.11 -10.38 -13.21
CA THR A 37 -12.82 -9.15 -12.84
C THR A 37 -12.46 -8.71 -11.43
N ASP A 38 -12.44 -9.64 -10.47
CA ASP A 38 -12.10 -9.34 -9.07
C ASP A 38 -10.65 -8.88 -8.94
N ILE A 39 -9.74 -9.57 -9.65
CA ILE A 39 -8.32 -9.18 -9.69
C ILE A 39 -8.18 -7.77 -10.29
N ALA A 40 -8.88 -7.48 -11.38
CA ALA A 40 -8.84 -6.14 -12.00
C ALA A 40 -9.36 -5.06 -11.04
N LEU A 41 -10.48 -5.32 -10.33
CA LEU A 41 -11.02 -4.41 -9.32
C LEU A 41 -10.02 -4.16 -8.19
N LEU A 42 -9.45 -5.23 -7.63
CA LEU A 42 -8.44 -5.17 -6.57
C LEU A 42 -7.21 -4.38 -7.02
N MET A 43 -6.63 -4.71 -8.18
CA MET A 43 -5.45 -4.03 -8.71
C MET A 43 -5.72 -2.55 -9.06
N SER A 44 -6.96 -2.21 -9.44
CA SER A 44 -7.34 -0.81 -9.71
C SER A 44 -7.27 0.08 -8.47
N LEU A 45 -7.44 -0.47 -7.27
CA LEU A 45 -7.36 0.28 -6.01
C LEU A 45 -6.00 0.95 -5.84
N MET A 46 -4.91 0.29 -6.24
CA MET A 46 -3.58 0.91 -6.19
C MET A 46 -3.49 2.16 -7.06
N GLN A 47 -4.11 2.14 -8.24
CA GLN A 47 -4.08 3.28 -9.16
C GLN A 47 -5.01 4.40 -8.68
N LEU A 48 -6.17 4.05 -8.13
CA LEU A 48 -7.09 5.00 -7.53
C LEU A 48 -6.45 5.73 -6.35
N MET A 49 -5.80 5.00 -5.44
CA MET A 49 -5.17 5.59 -4.26
C MET A 49 -3.94 6.45 -4.61
N ARG A 50 -3.24 6.17 -5.70
CA ARG A 50 -2.17 7.07 -6.21
C ARG A 50 -2.68 8.47 -6.57
N VAL A 51 -3.98 8.62 -6.85
CA VAL A 51 -4.60 9.93 -7.09
C VAL A 51 -5.16 10.50 -5.78
N LEU A 52 -5.86 9.69 -4.98
CA LEU A 52 -6.56 10.19 -3.78
C LEU A 52 -5.62 10.45 -2.60
N ALA A 53 -4.72 9.51 -2.30
CA ALA A 53 -3.92 9.54 -1.09
C ALA A 53 -2.94 10.73 -1.05
N PRO A 54 -2.14 11.04 -2.10
CA PRO A 54 -1.19 12.15 -2.04
C PRO A 54 -1.86 13.51 -1.84
N ASN A 55 -3.04 13.73 -2.44
CA ASN A 55 -3.79 14.96 -2.28
C ASN A 55 -4.27 15.14 -0.83
N LEU A 56 -4.83 14.08 -0.24
CA LEU A 56 -5.35 14.13 1.13
C LEU A 56 -4.22 14.24 2.16
N TRP A 57 -3.16 13.44 2.02
CA TRP A 57 -2.02 13.46 2.94
C TRP A 57 -1.18 14.72 2.79
N GLY A 58 -1.04 15.25 1.58
CA GLY A 58 -0.37 16.53 1.32
C GLY A 58 -1.07 17.67 2.06
N TRP A 59 -2.39 17.80 1.86
CA TRP A 59 -3.21 18.79 2.56
C TRP A 59 -3.17 18.63 4.09
N LEU A 60 -3.29 17.40 4.58
CA LEU A 60 -3.27 17.14 6.02
C LEU A 60 -1.91 17.47 6.65
N ALA A 61 -0.82 17.12 5.96
CA ALA A 61 0.53 17.35 6.44
C ALA A 61 0.92 18.83 6.44
N GLU A 62 0.34 19.64 5.54
CA GLU A 62 0.46 21.10 5.57
C GLU A 62 -0.29 21.69 6.76
N LYS A 63 -1.53 21.26 7.01
CA LYS A 63 -2.37 21.80 8.08
C LYS A 63 -1.87 21.45 9.47
N LEU A 64 -1.32 20.26 9.66
CA LEU A 64 -0.85 19.78 10.97
C LEU A 64 0.64 20.11 11.23
N GLY A 65 1.44 20.40 10.21
CA GLY A 65 2.89 20.60 10.34
C GLY A 65 3.68 19.34 10.78
N MET A 66 3.02 18.20 11.00
CA MET A 66 3.59 16.98 11.58
C MET A 66 3.95 15.92 10.52
N ARG A 67 4.67 16.31 9.47
CA ARG A 67 5.01 15.45 8.30
C ARG A 67 5.60 14.09 8.68
N ILE A 68 6.56 14.07 9.61
CA ILE A 68 7.25 12.82 10.01
C ILE A 68 6.31 11.87 10.77
N ALA A 69 5.45 12.39 11.64
CA ALA A 69 4.51 11.56 12.41
C ALA A 69 3.47 10.90 11.49
N ILE A 70 2.97 11.65 10.50
CA ILE A 70 2.04 11.14 9.48
C ILE A 70 2.68 9.98 8.72
N VAL A 71 3.90 10.15 8.20
CA VAL A 71 4.60 9.08 7.46
C VAL A 71 4.78 7.82 8.32
N ARG A 72 5.12 7.96 9.60
CA ARG A 72 5.28 6.82 10.53
C ARG A 72 3.95 6.11 10.79
N LEU A 73 2.88 6.87 11.03
CA LEU A 73 1.56 6.32 11.28
C LEU A 73 1.02 5.61 10.02
N SER A 74 1.20 6.21 8.85
CA SER A 74 0.83 5.60 7.57
C SER A 74 1.61 4.30 7.34
N ALA A 75 2.92 4.27 7.62
CA ALA A 75 3.69 3.03 7.49
C ALA A 75 3.16 1.89 8.41
N LEU A 76 2.79 2.21 9.66
CA LEU A 76 2.17 1.23 10.56
C LEU A 76 0.78 0.79 10.09
N ALA A 77 -0.03 1.72 9.58
CA ALA A 77 -1.34 1.43 9.03
C ALA A 77 -1.26 0.58 7.75
N SER A 78 -0.28 0.83 6.87
CA SER A 78 -0.01 0.00 5.70
C SER A 78 0.40 -1.42 6.09
N LEU A 79 1.22 -1.57 7.13
CA LEU A 79 1.59 -2.88 7.66
C LEU A 79 0.38 -3.62 8.23
N ALA A 80 -0.47 -2.93 8.99
CA ALA A 80 -1.71 -3.50 9.50
C ALA A 80 -2.65 -3.93 8.37
N GLY A 81 -2.84 -3.09 7.36
CA GLY A 81 -3.63 -3.41 6.15
C GLY A 81 -3.06 -4.61 5.39
N PHE A 82 -1.74 -4.68 5.24
CA PHE A 82 -1.08 -5.82 4.60
C PHE A 82 -1.22 -7.11 5.42
N SER A 83 -1.24 -7.02 6.75
CA SER A 83 -1.38 -8.19 7.63
C SER A 83 -2.74 -8.89 7.46
N VAL A 84 -3.76 -8.17 6.96
CA VAL A 84 -5.08 -8.75 6.68
C VAL A 84 -5.02 -9.82 5.59
N PHE A 85 -4.09 -9.75 4.63
CA PHE A 85 -3.93 -10.78 3.59
C PHE A 85 -3.62 -12.19 4.14
N PHE A 86 -3.12 -12.29 5.39
CA PHE A 86 -2.80 -13.56 6.02
C PHE A 86 -3.99 -14.23 6.72
N VAL A 87 -5.10 -13.51 6.91
CA VAL A 87 -6.26 -14.00 7.67
C VAL A 87 -7.50 -14.22 6.81
N THR A 88 -7.52 -13.70 5.58
CA THR A 88 -8.65 -13.83 4.66
C THR A 88 -8.19 -14.07 3.23
N THR A 89 -9.00 -14.87 2.52
CA THR A 89 -8.93 -15.07 1.06
C THR A 89 -10.24 -14.69 0.37
N ASP A 90 -11.22 -14.15 1.12
CA ASP A 90 -12.49 -13.70 0.54
C ASP A 90 -12.34 -12.30 -0.07
N PHE A 91 -13.11 -12.04 -1.13
CA PHE A 91 -12.97 -10.80 -1.89
C PHE A 91 -13.14 -9.55 -1.04
N ALA A 92 -14.12 -9.53 -0.12
CA ALA A 92 -14.40 -8.34 0.69
C ALA A 92 -13.25 -8.03 1.65
N GLY A 93 -12.70 -9.07 2.29
CA GLY A 93 -11.51 -8.97 3.13
C GLY A 93 -10.29 -8.47 2.36
N LEU A 94 -10.03 -9.04 1.18
CA LEU A 94 -8.93 -8.63 0.31
C LEU A 94 -9.10 -7.19 -0.22
N PHE A 95 -10.33 -6.78 -0.52
CA PHE A 95 -10.65 -5.43 -0.97
C PHE A 95 -10.37 -4.41 0.13
N ALA A 96 -10.82 -4.67 1.36
CA ALA A 96 -10.54 -3.82 2.51
C ALA A 96 -9.02 -3.75 2.81
N ALA A 97 -8.33 -4.89 2.75
CA ALA A 97 -6.89 -4.99 2.93
C ALA A 97 -6.13 -4.15 1.89
N MET A 98 -6.46 -4.31 0.60
CA MET A 98 -5.86 -3.54 -0.49
C MET A 98 -6.17 -2.05 -0.38
N ALA A 99 -7.41 -1.68 -0.07
CA ALA A 99 -7.81 -0.27 0.04
C ALA A 99 -7.06 0.42 1.19
N LEU A 100 -6.98 -0.20 2.37
CA LEU A 100 -6.22 0.32 3.49
C LEU A 100 -4.74 0.41 3.14
N MET A 101 -4.13 -0.69 2.69
CA MET A 101 -2.71 -0.74 2.39
C MET A 101 -2.33 0.28 1.29
N ALA A 102 -3.13 0.39 0.22
CA ALA A 102 -2.86 1.34 -0.86
C ALA A 102 -3.11 2.80 -0.49
N PHE A 103 -3.99 3.09 0.47
CA PHE A 103 -4.28 4.45 0.92
C PHE A 103 -3.17 5.03 1.82
N PHE A 104 -2.49 4.17 2.58
CA PHE A 104 -1.42 4.57 3.50
C PHE A 104 -0.01 4.41 2.92
N TRP A 105 0.15 3.70 1.79
CA TRP A 105 1.43 3.46 1.11
C TRP A 105 1.84 4.60 0.17
#